data_AF-A0A2V9LE10-F1
#
_entry.id   AF-A0A2V9LE10-F1
#
_cell.length_a   1.000
_cell.length_b   1.000
_cell.length_c   1.000
_cell.angle_alpha   90.00
_cell.angle_beta   90.00
_cell.angle_gamma   90.00
#
_symmetry.space_group_name_H-M   'P 1'
#
loop_
_entity.id
_entity.type
_entity.pdbx_description
1 polymer ?
#
loop_
_entity_poly.entity_id
_entity_poly.type
_entity_poly.pdbx_seq_one_letter_code
_entity_poly.pdbx_strand_id
1 'polypeptide(L)'
;MFEDGAEVFDLTAARWKFSIEFGRLLLEVWNPNRSIGRRVEDIAYTDRDRMGLFVRKPGARQTTTLEFRELQLAGRRREPAAARAEARETLAQLLGRVFREWKIERLSNRSDREHSFSAWYVRGLARRGRSGWAFLGMDEQESPAAADAVLSHALIWLDWLRARSERLTIPGLKLFLPPSAARPSAERASCLNRRTVDLEIYAWDKGNSSFEPVDLADVGNISTELAHYRRGEQLLETHRKLLPELLGERLQDVGVFPDARRNALSLRVRGLEVGRIEGLVSPRIFFGLEGEIRRFEEEGRETFLRFVDEVLRIRAARSAEPNHPYYRLQAERWLESLLIQDLTRIDPELSSDFVYPQVPAFSGSERGVIDILTATRTGRLAVLELKLDEQINLPMQGLDYWLRVKWLADRKQFGEYGYFPGVELAPAPPRLYLVSPGFRFHSSTDQV
;
A
#
# COMPACT_ATOMS: atom_id res chain seq x y z
N MET A 1 16.74 -3.34 -13.44
CA MET A 1 16.18 -2.20 -14.21
C MET A 1 17.26 -1.15 -14.38
N PHE A 2 17.53 -0.79 -15.62
CA PHE A 2 18.61 0.10 -16.03
C PHE A 2 18.04 1.33 -16.73
N GLU A 3 18.71 2.46 -16.62
CA GLU A 3 18.36 3.68 -17.34
C GLU A 3 19.65 4.32 -17.82
N ASP A 4 19.73 4.65 -19.11
CA ASP A 4 20.93 5.22 -19.73
C ASP A 4 22.20 4.36 -19.49
N GLY A 5 22.02 3.03 -19.38
CA GLY A 5 23.10 2.07 -19.15
C GLY A 5 23.49 1.83 -17.69
N ALA A 6 22.97 2.62 -16.73
CA ALA A 6 23.25 2.47 -15.30
C ALA A 6 22.11 1.72 -14.59
N GLU A 7 22.44 0.86 -13.62
CA GLU A 7 21.43 0.15 -12.83
C GLU A 7 20.71 1.12 -11.86
N VAL A 8 19.39 1.26 -12.02
CA VAL A 8 18.57 2.17 -11.21
C VAL A 8 17.85 1.44 -10.09
N PHE A 9 17.33 0.24 -10.33
CA PHE A 9 16.75 -0.64 -9.31
C PHE A 9 16.86 -2.10 -9.71
N ASP A 10 17.02 -2.97 -8.72
CA ASP A 10 16.64 -4.38 -8.82
C ASP A 10 15.13 -4.50 -8.49
N LEU A 11 14.33 -4.88 -9.49
CA LEU A 11 12.88 -5.02 -9.35
C LEU A 11 12.45 -6.29 -8.63
N THR A 12 13.37 -7.25 -8.44
CA THR A 12 13.07 -8.46 -7.66
C THR A 12 13.07 -8.16 -6.16
N ALA A 13 13.88 -7.20 -5.73
CA ALA A 13 13.99 -6.76 -4.34
C ALA A 13 13.22 -5.46 -4.03
N ALA A 14 12.78 -4.72 -5.05
CA ALA A 14 12.03 -3.47 -4.89
C ALA A 14 10.51 -3.70 -4.98
N ARG A 15 9.75 -2.83 -4.31
CA ARG A 15 8.31 -2.70 -4.55
C ARG A 15 8.10 -1.79 -5.75
N TRP A 16 7.12 -2.09 -6.59
CA TRP A 16 6.81 -1.28 -7.76
C TRP A 16 5.34 -1.38 -8.14
N LYS A 17 4.86 -0.37 -8.85
CA LYS A 17 3.47 -0.26 -9.30
C LYS A 17 3.43 0.39 -10.68
N PHE A 18 2.57 -0.11 -11.55
CA PHE A 18 2.07 0.65 -12.68
C PHE A 18 0.70 1.25 -12.33
N SER A 19 0.54 2.55 -12.54
CA SER A 19 -0.77 3.22 -12.49
C SER A 19 -1.03 3.92 -13.82
N ILE A 20 -2.30 4.04 -14.18
CA ILE A 20 -2.69 4.95 -15.25
C ILE A 20 -3.19 6.22 -14.59
N GLU A 21 -2.43 7.30 -14.73
CA GLU A 21 -2.82 8.63 -14.28
C GLU A 21 -2.68 9.62 -15.43
N PHE A 22 -3.62 10.53 -15.59
CA PHE A 22 -3.63 11.55 -16.66
C PHE A 22 -3.63 10.95 -18.07
N GLY A 23 -4.19 9.74 -18.23
CA GLY A 23 -4.11 9.00 -19.50
C GLY A 23 -2.69 8.57 -19.88
N ARG A 24 -1.76 8.64 -18.91
CA ARG A 24 -0.37 8.24 -19.04
C ARG A 24 -0.15 7.01 -18.15
N LEU A 25 0.72 6.12 -18.61
CA LEU A 25 1.18 5.01 -17.79
C LEU A 25 2.34 5.51 -16.92
N LEU A 26 2.21 5.40 -15.61
CA LEU A 26 3.24 5.74 -14.64
C LEU A 26 3.81 4.48 -14.03
N LEU A 27 5.12 4.45 -13.88
CA LEU A 27 5.87 3.45 -13.16
C LEU A 27 6.45 4.09 -11.90
N GLU A 28 6.05 3.59 -10.75
CA GLU A 28 6.64 3.93 -9.46
C GLU A 28 7.44 2.72 -8.96
N VAL A 29 8.69 2.95 -8.56
CA VAL A 29 9.57 1.91 -8.00
C VAL A 29 10.20 2.44 -6.72
N TRP A 30 10.11 1.68 -5.64
CA TRP A 30 10.67 2.08 -4.36
C TRP A 30 11.22 0.89 -3.57
N ASN A 31 12.23 1.19 -2.77
CA ASN A 31 12.74 0.34 -1.71
C ASN A 31 13.00 1.23 -0.48
N PRO A 32 13.50 0.69 0.64
CA PRO A 32 13.76 1.49 1.83
C PRO A 32 14.64 2.73 1.66
N ASN A 33 15.61 2.63 0.75
CA ASN A 33 16.71 3.58 0.60
C ASN A 33 16.42 4.66 -0.45
N ARG A 34 15.58 4.35 -1.45
CA ARG A 34 15.27 5.26 -2.56
C ARG A 34 13.94 4.95 -3.23
N SER A 35 13.37 5.96 -3.90
CA SER A 35 12.17 5.85 -4.74
C SER A 35 12.35 6.61 -6.06
N ILE A 36 11.78 6.11 -7.14
CA ILE A 36 11.69 6.81 -8.42
C ILE A 36 10.27 6.70 -8.99
N GLY A 37 9.90 7.72 -9.78
CA GLY A 37 8.74 7.67 -10.68
C GLY A 37 9.20 7.88 -12.12
N ARG A 38 8.58 7.19 -13.08
CA ARG A 38 8.84 7.30 -14.52
C ARG A 38 7.51 7.30 -15.26
N ARG A 39 7.29 8.27 -16.13
CA ARG A 39 6.17 8.22 -17.08
C ARG A 39 6.58 7.35 -18.27
N VAL A 40 5.86 6.27 -18.53
CA VAL A 40 6.04 5.43 -19.73
C VAL A 40 5.29 6.07 -20.89
N GLU A 41 6.00 6.30 -21.99
CA GLU A 41 5.44 6.95 -23.18
C GLU A 41 5.20 5.95 -24.30
N ASP A 42 6.12 5.00 -24.48
CA ASP A 42 5.99 3.97 -25.48
C ASP A 42 6.93 2.78 -25.16
N ILE A 43 6.72 1.67 -25.85
CA ILE A 43 7.65 0.54 -25.85
C ILE A 43 8.74 0.85 -26.88
N ALA A 44 9.99 0.99 -26.42
CA ALA A 44 11.12 1.22 -27.30
C ALA A 44 11.47 -0.06 -28.07
N TYR A 45 11.47 -1.20 -27.38
CA TYR A 45 11.66 -2.53 -27.97
C TYR A 45 11.24 -3.61 -26.97
N THR A 46 10.93 -4.78 -27.49
CA THR A 46 10.71 -5.99 -26.71
C THR A 46 11.53 -7.11 -27.33
N ASP A 47 12.60 -7.50 -26.65
CA ASP A 47 13.41 -8.67 -26.97
C ASP A 47 13.12 -9.80 -25.96
N ARG A 48 13.74 -10.96 -26.16
CA ARG A 48 13.49 -12.14 -25.31
C ARG A 48 13.92 -11.94 -23.85
N ASP A 49 15.02 -11.23 -23.61
CA ASP A 49 15.67 -11.06 -22.31
C ASP A 49 15.73 -9.60 -21.84
N ARG A 50 15.19 -8.67 -22.65
CA ARG A 50 15.15 -7.26 -22.31
C ARG A 50 13.93 -6.57 -22.92
N MET A 51 13.36 -5.64 -22.17
CA MET A 51 12.31 -4.75 -22.64
C MET A 51 12.77 -3.31 -22.40
N GLY A 52 12.81 -2.53 -23.47
CA GLY A 52 13.07 -1.10 -23.40
C GLY A 52 11.76 -0.33 -23.40
N LEU A 53 11.62 0.60 -22.46
CA LEU A 53 10.55 1.58 -22.44
C LEU A 53 11.12 2.97 -22.70
N PHE A 54 10.48 3.74 -23.56
CA PHE A 54 10.69 5.18 -23.57
C PHE A 54 9.99 5.76 -22.35
N VAL A 55 10.78 6.33 -21.44
CA VAL A 55 10.27 6.91 -20.21
C VAL A 55 10.69 8.37 -20.05
N ARG A 56 9.94 9.11 -19.24
CA ARG A 56 10.27 10.48 -18.87
C ARG A 56 10.44 10.61 -17.36
N LYS A 57 11.57 11.20 -16.95
CA LYS A 57 11.86 11.55 -15.55
C LYS A 57 10.98 12.74 -15.12
N PRO A 58 10.60 12.85 -13.83
CA PRO A 58 9.86 14.00 -13.34
C PRO A 58 10.59 15.31 -13.63
N GLY A 59 9.94 16.23 -14.34
CA GLY A 59 10.53 17.53 -14.73
C GLY A 59 11.50 17.50 -15.91
N ALA A 60 11.80 16.34 -16.49
CA ALA A 60 12.67 16.25 -17.67
C ALA A 60 11.90 16.58 -18.96
N ARG A 61 12.57 17.27 -19.90
CA ARG A 61 12.01 17.58 -21.23
C ARG A 61 12.20 16.45 -22.25
N GLN A 62 13.21 15.60 -22.07
CA GLN A 62 13.55 14.51 -22.99
C GLN A 62 13.20 13.15 -22.39
N THR A 63 12.89 12.20 -23.27
CA THR A 63 12.71 10.79 -22.92
C THR A 63 14.05 10.10 -22.81
N THR A 64 14.19 9.24 -21.81
CA THR A 64 15.28 8.30 -21.61
C THR A 64 14.79 6.89 -21.90
N THR A 65 15.72 5.95 -22.15
CA THR A 65 15.36 4.55 -22.31
C THR A 65 15.54 3.85 -20.97
N LEU A 66 14.44 3.37 -20.41
CA LEU A 66 14.43 2.50 -19.24
C LEU A 66 14.38 1.05 -19.71
N GLU A 67 15.39 0.29 -19.36
CA GLU A 67 15.49 -1.12 -19.69
C GLU A 67 15.15 -2.01 -18.49
N PHE A 68 14.14 -2.85 -18.68
CA PHE A 68 14.00 -4.06 -17.91
C PHE A 68 14.88 -5.11 -18.55
N ARG A 69 16.08 -5.29 -18.01
CA ARG A 69 16.92 -6.43 -18.34
C ARG A 69 16.55 -7.57 -17.42
N GLU A 70 16.35 -8.74 -17.99
CA GLU A 70 16.41 -9.96 -17.21
C GLU A 70 17.78 -10.04 -16.55
N LEU A 71 17.83 -10.29 -15.24
CA LEU A 71 19.09 -10.56 -14.56
C LEU A 71 19.67 -11.81 -15.23
N GLN A 72 20.71 -11.63 -16.05
CA GLN A 72 21.51 -12.73 -16.57
C GLN A 72 22.31 -13.34 -15.41
N LEU A 73 21.62 -14.11 -14.56
CA LEU A 73 22.26 -15.24 -13.92
C LEU A 73 22.54 -16.23 -15.05
N ALA A 74 23.80 -16.32 -15.46
CA ALA A 74 24.28 -17.41 -16.29
C ALA A 74 23.91 -18.73 -15.59
N GLY A 75 22.77 -19.29 -15.96
CA GLY A 75 22.14 -20.41 -15.27
C GLY A 75 20.62 -20.37 -15.39
N ARG A 76 20.09 -20.82 -16.53
CA ARG A 76 18.71 -21.29 -16.77
C ARG A 76 17.68 -20.81 -15.73
N ARG A 77 17.11 -19.61 -15.93
CA ARG A 77 15.87 -19.25 -15.22
C ARG A 77 14.78 -20.22 -15.68
N ARG A 78 14.36 -21.11 -14.80
CA ARG A 78 13.22 -22.01 -15.03
C ARG A 78 11.99 -21.13 -15.26
N GLU A 79 11.13 -21.48 -16.21
CA GLU A 79 9.85 -20.77 -16.40
C GLU A 79 9.13 -20.64 -15.05
N PRO A 80 8.40 -19.54 -14.75
CA PRO A 80 7.75 -19.35 -13.46
C PRO A 80 6.89 -20.55 -13.01
N ALA A 81 6.25 -21.24 -13.96
CA ALA A 81 5.52 -22.47 -13.69
C ALA A 81 6.44 -23.63 -13.26
N ALA A 82 7.59 -23.80 -13.90
CA ALA A 82 8.59 -24.82 -13.56
C ALA A 82 9.27 -24.52 -12.21
N ALA A 83 9.62 -23.26 -11.94
CA ALA A 83 10.15 -22.83 -10.65
C ALA A 83 9.15 -23.08 -9.51
N ARG A 84 7.86 -22.76 -9.72
CA ARG A 84 6.79 -23.05 -8.75
C ARG A 84 6.53 -24.55 -8.58
N ALA A 85 6.65 -25.34 -9.64
CA ALA A 85 6.50 -26.79 -9.56
C ALA A 85 7.59 -27.42 -8.71
N GLU A 86 8.84 -26.99 -8.90
CA GLU A 86 9.98 -27.39 -8.06
C GLU A 86 9.82 -26.90 -6.62
N ALA A 87 9.47 -25.64 -6.40
CA ALA A 87 9.21 -25.11 -5.06
C ALA A 87 8.13 -25.91 -4.33
N ARG A 88 7.07 -26.31 -5.04
CA ARG A 88 6.02 -27.20 -4.53
C ARG A 88 6.57 -28.57 -4.16
N GLU A 89 7.44 -29.15 -4.96
CA GLU A 89 8.06 -30.46 -4.67
C GLU A 89 9.00 -30.38 -3.45
N THR A 90 9.86 -29.37 -3.38
CA THR A 90 10.74 -29.10 -2.24
C THR A 90 9.91 -28.91 -0.97
N LEU A 91 8.88 -28.05 -1.02
CA LEU A 91 8.01 -27.84 0.12
C LEU A 91 7.27 -29.12 0.51
N ALA A 92 6.77 -29.91 -0.45
CA ALA A 92 6.10 -31.18 -0.17
C ALA A 92 7.01 -32.18 0.58
N GLN A 93 8.28 -32.26 0.19
CA GLN A 93 9.27 -33.11 0.85
C GLN A 93 9.51 -32.65 2.30
N LEU A 94 9.67 -31.34 2.51
CA LEU A 94 9.87 -30.78 3.85
C LEU A 94 8.63 -30.92 4.73
N LEU A 95 7.44 -30.71 4.18
CA LEU A 95 6.16 -30.86 4.87
C LEU A 95 5.98 -32.28 5.43
N GLY A 96 6.46 -33.31 4.72
CA GLY A 96 6.46 -34.69 5.23
C GLY A 96 7.23 -34.85 6.55
N ARG A 97 8.23 -33.99 6.83
CA ARG A 97 8.97 -34.00 8.10
C ARG A 97 8.22 -33.32 9.25
N VAL A 98 7.38 -32.34 8.95
CA VAL A 98 6.52 -31.63 9.92
C VAL A 98 5.26 -32.45 10.22
N PHE A 99 4.73 -33.09 9.19
CA PHE A 99 3.47 -33.82 9.19
C PHE A 99 3.68 -35.34 9.17
N ARG A 100 4.66 -35.88 9.92
CA ARG A 100 5.07 -37.30 9.85
C ARG A 100 3.93 -38.31 10.04
N GLU A 101 2.93 -37.97 10.85
CA GLU A 101 1.75 -38.81 11.13
C GLU A 101 0.45 -38.31 10.47
N TRP A 102 0.55 -37.29 9.62
CA TRP A 102 -0.61 -36.68 8.98
C TRP A 102 -0.61 -37.01 7.50
N LYS A 103 -1.77 -37.34 6.96
CA LYS A 103 -1.97 -37.51 5.53
C LYS A 103 -2.13 -36.14 4.88
N ILE A 104 -1.23 -35.80 3.96
CA ILE A 104 -1.38 -34.57 3.16
C ILE A 104 -2.42 -34.81 2.06
N GLU A 105 -3.40 -33.92 1.99
CA GLU A 105 -4.50 -33.90 1.03
C GLU A 105 -4.55 -32.52 0.34
N ARG A 106 -5.09 -32.48 -0.88
CA ARG A 106 -5.35 -31.23 -1.64
C ARG A 106 -4.13 -30.32 -1.86
N LEU A 107 -2.91 -30.89 -1.88
CA LEU A 107 -1.68 -30.14 -2.15
C LEU A 107 -1.69 -29.55 -3.58
N SER A 108 -1.80 -28.24 -3.70
CA SER A 108 -1.95 -27.55 -4.98
C SER A 108 -1.39 -26.14 -4.94
N ASN A 109 -0.94 -25.64 -6.09
CA ASN A 109 -0.63 -24.24 -6.36
C ASN A 109 -1.42 -23.73 -7.58
N ARG A 110 -2.53 -24.39 -7.94
CA ARG A 110 -3.37 -23.95 -9.07
C ARG A 110 -4.03 -22.61 -8.75
N SER A 111 -4.14 -21.72 -9.73
CA SER A 111 -4.93 -20.50 -9.58
C SER A 111 -6.42 -20.83 -9.66
N ASP A 112 -7.23 -20.15 -8.86
CA ASP A 112 -8.68 -20.17 -8.90
C ASP A 112 -9.20 -18.80 -8.45
N ARG A 113 -9.58 -17.96 -9.41
CA ARG A 113 -10.00 -16.58 -9.12
C ARG A 113 -11.35 -16.50 -8.43
N GLU A 114 -12.23 -17.49 -8.63
CA GLU A 114 -13.55 -17.52 -7.99
C GLU A 114 -13.43 -17.65 -6.47
N HIS A 115 -12.45 -18.43 -6.02
CA HIS A 115 -12.15 -18.65 -4.60
C HIS A 115 -10.93 -17.87 -4.12
N SER A 116 -10.46 -16.90 -4.91
CA SER A 116 -9.31 -16.05 -4.57
C SER A 116 -8.04 -16.82 -4.23
N PHE A 117 -7.81 -17.94 -4.93
CA PHE A 117 -6.59 -18.73 -4.80
C PHE A 117 -5.54 -18.32 -5.82
N SER A 118 -4.37 -17.91 -5.34
CA SER A 118 -3.23 -17.56 -6.18
C SER A 118 -2.31 -18.76 -6.44
N ALA A 119 -1.59 -18.69 -7.56
CA ALA A 119 -0.53 -19.65 -7.90
C ALA A 119 0.80 -19.36 -7.20
N TRP A 120 0.92 -18.23 -6.51
CA TRP A 120 2.08 -17.89 -5.67
C TRP A 120 2.27 -18.82 -4.48
N TYR A 121 1.18 -19.48 -4.07
CA TYR A 121 1.17 -20.24 -2.82
C TYR A 121 0.86 -21.71 -3.04
N VAL A 122 1.63 -22.55 -2.38
CA VAL A 122 1.34 -23.97 -2.24
C VAL A 122 0.42 -24.13 -1.05
N ARG A 123 -0.79 -24.61 -1.26
CA ARG A 123 -1.80 -24.80 -0.21
C ARG A 123 -2.22 -26.26 -0.11
N GLY A 124 -2.68 -26.66 1.07
CA GLY A 124 -3.18 -28.01 1.29
C GLY A 124 -3.78 -28.20 2.68
N LEU A 125 -4.16 -29.45 2.94
CA LEU A 125 -4.75 -29.91 4.19
C LEU A 125 -3.95 -31.11 4.71
N ALA A 126 -3.43 -31.04 5.93
CA ALA A 126 -2.86 -32.20 6.60
C ALA A 126 -3.93 -32.82 7.51
N ARG A 127 -4.24 -34.11 7.36
CA ARG A 127 -5.33 -34.79 8.08
C ARG A 127 -4.80 -35.92 8.98
N ARG A 128 -5.30 -35.99 10.21
CA ARG A 128 -5.10 -37.12 11.14
C ARG A 128 -6.41 -37.43 11.88
N GLY A 129 -7.01 -38.58 11.56
CA GLY A 129 -8.30 -38.97 12.12
C GLY A 129 -9.42 -37.99 11.74
N ARG A 130 -10.04 -37.36 12.74
CA ARG A 130 -11.10 -36.33 12.61
C ARG A 130 -10.57 -34.89 12.76
N SER A 131 -9.25 -34.72 12.82
CA SER A 131 -8.61 -33.40 12.90
C SER A 131 -7.79 -33.14 11.64
N GLY A 132 -7.73 -31.88 11.23
CA GLY A 132 -6.94 -31.43 10.09
C GLY A 132 -6.26 -30.09 10.36
N TRP A 133 -5.20 -29.79 9.63
CA TRP A 133 -4.54 -28.49 9.62
C TRP A 133 -4.55 -27.94 8.20
N ALA A 134 -5.07 -26.74 8.02
CA ALA A 134 -4.81 -25.98 6.81
C ALA A 134 -3.33 -25.61 6.80
N PHE A 135 -2.71 -25.60 5.63
CA PHE A 135 -1.40 -25.01 5.48
C PHE A 135 -1.27 -24.25 4.17
N LEU A 136 -0.37 -23.27 4.19
CA LEU A 136 0.02 -22.49 3.02
C LEU A 136 1.51 -22.19 3.08
N GLY A 137 2.22 -22.40 1.97
CA GLY A 137 3.63 -22.08 1.84
C GLY A 137 3.90 -21.17 0.65
N MET A 138 4.95 -20.37 0.78
CA MET A 138 5.42 -19.44 -0.25
C MET A 138 6.90 -19.69 -0.53
N ASP A 139 7.31 -19.56 -1.78
CA ASP A 139 8.71 -19.63 -2.19
C ASP A 139 9.42 -18.28 -2.02
N GLU A 140 10.73 -18.31 -1.75
CA GLU A 140 11.57 -17.11 -1.64
C GLU A 140 11.63 -16.26 -2.92
N GLN A 141 11.36 -16.87 -4.08
CA GLN A 141 11.40 -16.18 -5.38
C GLN A 141 10.08 -15.45 -5.71
N GLU A 142 9.04 -15.61 -4.90
CA GLU A 142 7.79 -14.89 -5.10
C GLU A 142 7.93 -13.41 -4.73
N SER A 143 7.12 -12.59 -5.39
CA SER A 143 7.23 -11.12 -5.28
C SER A 143 6.91 -10.58 -3.88
N PRO A 144 7.37 -9.36 -3.52
CA PRO A 144 6.95 -8.67 -2.31
C PRO A 144 5.43 -8.53 -2.17
N ALA A 145 4.70 -8.38 -3.29
CA ALA A 145 3.23 -8.36 -3.27
C ALA A 145 2.62 -9.70 -2.83
N ALA A 146 3.26 -10.82 -3.16
CA ALA A 146 2.87 -12.13 -2.66
C ALA A 146 3.17 -12.26 -1.16
N ALA A 147 4.30 -11.73 -0.68
CA ALA A 147 4.60 -11.68 0.75
C ALA A 147 3.55 -10.83 1.51
N ASP A 148 3.17 -9.67 0.98
CA ASP A 148 2.18 -8.79 1.59
C ASP A 148 0.79 -9.41 1.68
N ALA A 149 0.39 -10.23 0.70
CA ALA A 149 -0.95 -10.81 0.63
C ALA A 149 -1.06 -12.23 1.24
N VAL A 150 0.03 -12.82 1.74
CA VAL A 150 0.07 -14.24 2.09
C VAL A 150 -0.91 -14.64 3.21
N LEU A 151 -1.04 -13.79 4.23
CA LEU A 151 -1.94 -14.06 5.36
C LEU A 151 -3.41 -14.04 4.93
N SER A 152 -3.81 -13.06 4.10
CA SER A 152 -5.17 -13.00 3.53
C SER A 152 -5.51 -14.29 2.77
N HIS A 153 -4.64 -14.73 1.85
CA HIS A 153 -4.88 -15.94 1.07
C HIS A 153 -4.94 -17.20 1.95
N ALA A 154 -4.17 -17.23 3.04
CA ALA A 154 -4.16 -18.36 3.94
C ALA A 154 -5.41 -18.44 4.83
N LEU A 155 -5.94 -17.30 5.28
CA LEU A 155 -7.21 -17.22 5.99
C LEU A 155 -8.38 -17.63 5.09
N ILE A 156 -8.39 -17.16 3.83
CA ILE A 156 -9.37 -17.58 2.82
C ILE A 156 -9.32 -19.09 2.58
N TRP A 157 -8.12 -19.66 2.51
CA TRP A 157 -7.96 -21.10 2.39
C TRP A 157 -8.51 -21.88 3.60
N LEU A 158 -8.24 -21.38 4.82
CA LEU A 158 -8.76 -21.97 6.05
C LEU A 158 -10.30 -21.93 6.09
N ASP A 159 -10.90 -20.79 5.77
CA ASP A 159 -12.36 -20.63 5.72
C ASP A 159 -13.00 -21.56 4.69
N TRP A 160 -12.44 -21.58 3.47
CA TRP A 160 -12.91 -22.46 2.39
C TRP A 160 -12.89 -23.94 2.78
N LEU A 161 -11.84 -24.37 3.50
CA LEU A 161 -11.72 -25.74 4.01
C LEU A 161 -12.76 -26.03 5.10
N ARG A 162 -12.95 -25.11 6.05
CA ARG A 162 -13.95 -25.24 7.14
C ARG A 162 -15.37 -25.36 6.57
N ALA A 163 -15.72 -24.52 5.60
CA ALA A 163 -17.03 -24.53 4.95
C ALA A 163 -17.35 -25.85 4.22
N ARG A 164 -16.33 -26.59 3.77
CA ARG A 164 -16.50 -27.83 2.98
C ARG A 164 -16.24 -29.12 3.75
N SER A 165 -15.99 -29.01 5.07
CA SER A 165 -15.52 -30.14 5.87
C SER A 165 -16.41 -30.40 7.10
N GLU A 166 -17.65 -30.84 6.87
CA GLU A 166 -18.64 -31.08 7.94
C GLU A 166 -18.19 -32.04 9.05
N ARG A 167 -17.27 -32.96 8.76
CA ARG A 167 -16.84 -34.04 9.69
C ARG A 167 -15.39 -33.91 10.15
N LEU A 168 -14.68 -32.84 9.78
CA LEU A 168 -13.27 -32.64 10.07
C LEU A 168 -13.10 -31.32 10.84
N THR A 169 -12.50 -31.40 12.03
CA THR A 169 -12.14 -30.20 12.79
C THR A 169 -10.84 -29.63 12.25
N ILE A 170 -10.85 -28.36 11.84
CA ILE A 170 -9.66 -27.65 11.36
C ILE A 170 -9.43 -26.45 12.29
N PRO A 171 -8.66 -26.62 13.39
CA PRO A 171 -8.50 -25.59 14.41
C PRO A 171 -7.70 -24.39 13.91
N GLY A 172 -6.89 -24.58 12.87
CA GLY A 172 -5.90 -23.59 12.52
C GLY A 172 -5.19 -23.78 11.19
N LEU A 173 -4.17 -22.95 11.02
CA LEU A 173 -3.37 -22.77 9.83
C LEU A 173 -1.88 -22.83 10.19
N LYS A 174 -1.10 -23.53 9.37
CA LYS A 174 0.37 -23.47 9.42
C LYS A 174 0.92 -22.77 8.19
N LEU A 175 1.74 -21.74 8.39
CA LEU A 175 2.40 -20.98 7.33
C LEU A 175 3.86 -21.37 7.20
N PHE A 176 4.32 -21.55 5.97
CA PHE A 176 5.69 -21.90 5.64
C PHE A 176 6.26 -20.84 4.71
N LEU A 177 6.95 -19.85 5.28
CA LEU A 177 7.29 -18.61 4.60
C LEU A 177 8.81 -18.40 4.54
N PRO A 178 9.33 -17.75 3.49
CA PRO A 178 10.69 -17.23 3.52
C PRO A 178 10.85 -16.19 4.66
N PRO A 179 12.06 -16.00 5.22
CA PRO A 179 12.30 -15.05 6.30
C PRO A 179 11.77 -13.63 6.03
N SER A 180 11.84 -13.18 4.76
CA SER A 180 11.33 -11.88 4.32
C SER A 180 9.82 -11.70 4.49
N ALA A 181 9.04 -12.78 4.48
CA ALA A 181 7.58 -12.77 4.63
C ALA A 181 7.10 -13.26 6.00
N ALA A 182 7.92 -14.08 6.67
CA ALA A 182 7.61 -14.65 7.98
C ALA A 182 7.38 -13.58 9.05
N ARG A 183 8.28 -12.61 9.16
CA ARG A 183 8.21 -11.57 10.21
C ARG A 183 7.03 -10.60 10.05
N PRO A 184 6.78 -9.98 8.87
CA PRO A 184 5.58 -9.17 8.67
C PRO A 184 4.28 -9.97 8.88
N SER A 185 4.27 -11.25 8.50
CA SER A 185 3.11 -12.13 8.75
C SER A 185 2.90 -12.41 10.23
N ALA A 186 3.98 -12.54 11.02
CA ALA A 186 3.90 -12.73 12.47
C ALA A 186 3.37 -11.49 13.20
N GLU A 187 3.78 -10.29 12.77
CA GLU A 187 3.26 -9.02 13.28
C GLU A 187 1.74 -8.93 13.06
N ARG A 188 1.28 -9.21 11.84
CA ARG A 188 -0.16 -9.23 11.52
C ARG A 188 -0.90 -10.32 12.30
N ALA A 189 -0.31 -11.51 12.39
CA ALA A 189 -0.87 -12.64 13.13
C ALA A 189 -1.07 -12.36 14.64
N SER A 190 -0.22 -11.52 15.24
CA SER A 190 -0.35 -11.13 16.65
C SER A 190 -1.68 -10.44 16.96
N CYS A 191 -2.34 -9.87 15.93
CA CYS A 191 -3.63 -9.20 16.04
C CYS A 191 -4.84 -10.14 15.84
N LEU A 192 -4.61 -11.37 15.41
CA LEU A 192 -5.70 -12.33 15.19
C LEU A 192 -6.26 -12.85 16.52
N ASN A 193 -7.56 -13.13 16.54
CA ASN A 193 -8.19 -13.75 17.69
C ASN A 193 -7.75 -15.22 17.81
N ARG A 194 -6.81 -15.50 18.72
CA ARG A 194 -6.28 -16.85 18.97
C ARG A 194 -7.34 -17.88 19.40
N ARG A 195 -8.56 -17.45 19.76
CA ARG A 195 -9.69 -18.36 20.05
C ARG A 195 -10.39 -18.88 18.80
N THR A 196 -10.25 -18.20 17.65
CA THR A 196 -10.92 -18.57 16.39
C THR A 196 -9.99 -19.26 15.40
N VAL A 197 -8.70 -18.95 15.45
CA VAL A 197 -7.66 -19.53 14.58
C VAL A 197 -6.41 -19.79 15.40
N ASP A 198 -5.98 -21.04 15.42
CA ASP A 198 -4.63 -21.41 15.84
C ASP A 198 -3.66 -21.19 14.67
N LEU A 199 -2.65 -20.34 14.82
CA LEU A 199 -1.72 -20.00 13.74
C LEU A 199 -0.30 -20.31 14.17
N GLU A 200 0.38 -21.09 13.34
CA GLU A 200 1.81 -21.34 13.47
C GLU A 200 2.53 -20.82 12.21
N ILE A 201 3.64 -20.10 12.39
CA ILE A 201 4.46 -19.63 11.27
C ILE A 201 5.84 -20.27 11.39
N TYR A 202 6.32 -20.82 10.28
CA TYR A 202 7.64 -21.39 10.13
C TYR A 202 8.41 -20.61 9.06
N ALA A 203 9.56 -20.09 9.43
CA ALA A 203 10.54 -19.57 8.49
C ALA A 203 11.24 -20.75 7.80
N TRP A 204 11.45 -20.65 6.50
CA TRP A 204 12.26 -21.61 5.76
C TRP A 204 13.07 -20.94 4.68
N ASP A 205 14.27 -21.45 4.47
CA ASP A 205 15.09 -21.11 3.33
C ASP A 205 15.53 -22.40 2.62
N LYS A 206 15.77 -22.32 1.31
CA LYS A 206 16.18 -23.49 0.52
C LYS A 206 17.55 -24.03 0.96
N GLY A 207 18.42 -23.17 1.48
CA GLY A 207 19.79 -23.53 1.86
C GLY A 207 19.87 -24.47 3.05
N ASN A 208 19.09 -24.20 4.08
CA ASN A 208 19.07 -24.93 5.35
C ASN A 208 18.11 -26.12 5.32
N SER A 209 17.16 -26.14 4.37
CA SER A 209 16.22 -27.26 4.17
C SER A 209 15.53 -27.70 5.47
N SER A 210 15.24 -26.71 6.33
CA SER A 210 14.61 -26.86 7.64
C SER A 210 13.49 -25.82 7.79
N PHE A 211 12.58 -26.12 8.72
CA PHE A 211 11.55 -25.18 9.15
C PHE A 211 11.89 -24.72 10.57
N GLU A 212 12.00 -23.42 10.75
CA GLU A 212 12.25 -22.82 12.06
C GLU A 212 10.98 -22.12 12.54
N PRO A 213 10.45 -22.47 13.72
CA PRO A 213 9.26 -21.81 14.25
C PRO A 213 9.55 -20.33 14.53
N VAL A 214 8.60 -19.48 14.17
CA VAL A 214 8.65 -18.03 14.43
C VAL A 214 7.81 -17.74 15.66
N ASP A 215 8.40 -17.04 16.63
CA ASP A 215 7.66 -16.59 17.81
C ASP A 215 6.75 -15.40 17.45
N LEU A 216 5.43 -15.60 17.54
CA LEU A 216 4.44 -14.56 17.29
C LEU A 216 4.39 -13.49 18.39
N ALA A 217 5.05 -13.71 19.53
CA ALA A 217 5.16 -12.74 20.61
C ALA A 217 6.35 -11.77 20.42
N ASP A 218 7.37 -12.14 19.63
CA ASP A 218 8.58 -11.34 19.40
C ASP A 218 8.41 -10.31 18.26
N VAL A 219 7.38 -9.46 18.38
CA VAL A 219 7.00 -8.47 17.37
C VAL A 219 7.23 -7.02 17.82
N GLY A 220 7.84 -6.80 18.99
CA GLY A 220 7.90 -5.48 19.66
C GLY A 220 9.05 -4.56 19.26
N ASN A 221 10.13 -5.08 18.67
CA ASN A 221 11.37 -4.33 18.41
C ASN A 221 11.41 -3.70 17.02
N ILE A 222 10.35 -2.99 16.65
CA ILE A 222 10.28 -2.30 15.36
C ILE A 222 10.33 -0.79 15.60
N SER A 223 11.32 -0.14 14.98
CA SER A 223 11.38 1.32 14.94
C SER A 223 10.20 1.83 14.12
N THR A 224 9.37 2.66 14.73
CA THR A 224 8.18 3.22 14.10
C THR A 224 8.17 4.71 14.32
N GLU A 225 8.02 5.47 13.26
CA GLU A 225 8.09 6.93 13.30
C GLU A 225 7.02 7.55 12.40
N LEU A 226 6.56 8.76 12.74
CA LEU A 226 5.74 9.61 11.86
C LEU A 226 6.54 10.80 11.37
N ALA A 227 6.18 11.35 10.22
CA ALA A 227 6.66 12.68 9.86
C ALA A 227 6.16 13.72 10.86
N HIS A 228 7.02 14.66 11.27
CA HIS A 228 6.63 15.75 12.17
C HIS A 228 5.59 16.67 11.53
N TYR A 229 4.41 16.76 12.15
CA TYR A 229 3.28 17.57 11.67
C TYR A 229 3.61 19.06 11.62
N ARG A 230 4.33 19.58 12.62
CA ARG A 230 4.71 21.01 12.72
C ARG A 230 5.49 21.54 11.52
N ARG A 231 6.22 20.67 10.81
CA ARG A 231 6.94 21.06 9.60
C ARG A 231 5.99 21.44 8.47
N GLY A 232 4.85 20.75 8.36
CA GLY A 232 3.80 21.08 7.41
C GLY A 232 3.12 22.41 7.73
N GLU A 233 2.82 22.66 9.01
CA GLU A 233 2.30 23.94 9.50
C GLU A 233 3.23 25.12 9.18
N GLN A 234 4.54 24.94 9.36
CA GLN A 234 5.53 25.97 9.01
C GLN A 234 5.54 26.29 7.51
N LEU A 235 5.38 25.28 6.64
CA LEU A 235 5.28 25.48 5.20
C LEU A 235 4.02 26.27 4.84
N LEU A 236 2.88 25.94 5.46
CA LEU A 236 1.62 26.64 5.26
C LEU A 236 1.73 28.11 5.69
N GLU A 237 2.27 28.37 6.88
CA GLU A 237 2.41 29.73 7.40
C GLU A 237 3.37 30.55 6.54
N THR A 238 4.48 29.97 6.10
CA THR A 238 5.47 30.63 5.23
C THR A 238 4.83 31.15 3.93
N HIS A 239 3.89 30.39 3.36
CA HIS A 239 3.25 30.74 2.08
C HIS A 239 1.84 31.32 2.23
N ARG A 240 1.40 31.64 3.45
CA ARG A 240 0.04 32.11 3.76
C ARG A 240 -0.40 33.33 2.92
N LYS A 241 0.51 34.27 2.64
CA LYS A 241 0.23 35.48 1.84
C LYS A 241 0.21 35.21 0.33
N LEU A 242 1.01 34.24 -0.13
CA LEU A 242 1.11 33.88 -1.54
C LEU A 242 -0.16 33.18 -2.05
N LEU A 243 -0.86 32.43 -1.19
CA LEU A 243 -2.02 31.64 -1.59
C LEU A 243 -3.20 32.50 -2.11
N PRO A 244 -3.65 33.56 -1.39
CA PRO A 244 -4.67 34.47 -1.92
C PRO A 244 -4.20 35.23 -3.16
N GLU A 245 -2.94 35.63 -3.22
CA GLU A 245 -2.36 36.31 -4.38
C GLU A 245 -2.39 35.41 -5.62
N LEU A 246 -2.13 34.11 -5.47
CA LEU A 246 -2.07 33.14 -6.55
C LEU A 246 -3.46 32.71 -7.04
N LEU A 247 -4.38 32.41 -6.12
CA LEU A 247 -5.67 31.76 -6.43
C LEU A 247 -6.88 32.70 -6.38
N GLY A 248 -6.77 33.86 -5.75
CA GLY A 248 -7.90 34.77 -5.53
C GLY A 248 -9.09 34.06 -4.87
N GLU A 249 -10.29 34.26 -5.41
CA GLU A 249 -11.53 33.65 -4.92
C GLU A 249 -11.53 32.11 -4.98
N ARG A 250 -10.75 31.49 -5.88
CA ARG A 250 -10.70 30.02 -6.03
C ARG A 250 -10.09 29.33 -4.82
N LEU A 251 -9.40 30.06 -3.95
CA LEU A 251 -8.80 29.51 -2.73
C LEU A 251 -9.82 28.80 -1.84
N GLN A 252 -11.10 29.21 -1.87
CA GLN A 252 -12.18 28.55 -1.11
C GLN A 252 -12.45 27.11 -1.57
N ASP A 253 -12.15 26.79 -2.84
CA ASP A 253 -12.44 25.50 -3.48
C ASP A 253 -11.17 24.66 -3.73
N VAL A 254 -9.99 25.21 -3.41
CA VAL A 254 -8.68 24.56 -3.56
C VAL A 254 -8.10 24.26 -2.17
N GLY A 255 -7.99 22.98 -1.85
CA GLY A 255 -7.32 22.53 -0.63
C GLY A 255 -5.80 22.68 -0.74
N VAL A 256 -5.15 23.06 0.36
CA VAL A 256 -3.69 23.23 0.43
C VAL A 256 -3.13 22.21 1.43
N PHE A 257 -2.29 21.30 0.94
CA PHE A 257 -1.77 20.19 1.74
C PHE A 257 -0.24 20.22 1.77
N PRO A 258 0.39 20.16 2.95
CA PRO A 258 1.84 20.05 3.03
C PRO A 258 2.30 18.65 2.59
N ASP A 259 3.26 18.61 1.67
CA ASP A 259 4.03 17.41 1.35
C ASP A 259 5.38 17.48 2.08
N ALA A 260 5.44 16.83 3.24
CA ALA A 260 6.64 16.78 4.06
C ALA A 260 7.83 16.10 3.35
N ARG A 261 7.59 15.20 2.39
CA ARG A 261 8.65 14.51 1.64
C ARG A 261 9.30 15.46 0.64
N ARG A 262 8.49 16.25 -0.06
CA ARG A 262 8.96 17.21 -1.08
C ARG A 262 9.31 18.58 -0.50
N ASN A 263 8.99 18.82 0.77
CA ASN A 263 9.09 20.13 1.41
C ASN A 263 8.38 21.20 0.55
N ALA A 264 7.13 20.87 0.17
CA ALA A 264 6.32 21.62 -0.77
C ALA A 264 4.87 21.69 -0.27
N LEU A 265 4.09 22.64 -0.78
CA LEU A 265 2.63 22.65 -0.65
C LEU A 265 2.01 22.12 -1.94
N SER A 266 1.06 21.19 -1.81
CA SER A 266 0.24 20.66 -2.89
C SER A 266 -1.10 21.39 -2.90
N LEU A 267 -1.45 22.00 -4.04
CA LEU A 267 -2.72 22.65 -4.29
C LEU A 267 -3.65 21.65 -4.98
N ARG A 268 -4.78 21.35 -4.35
CA ARG A 268 -5.65 20.25 -4.77
C ARG A 268 -7.09 20.68 -4.96
N VAL A 269 -7.67 20.34 -6.11
CA VAL A 269 -9.12 20.41 -6.33
C VAL A 269 -9.71 19.04 -6.09
N ARG A 270 -10.48 18.88 -5.00
CA ARG A 270 -11.12 17.59 -4.65
C ARG A 270 -10.13 16.41 -4.75
N GLY A 271 -8.98 16.56 -4.11
CA GLY A 271 -7.90 15.58 -4.08
C GLY A 271 -6.97 15.55 -5.30
N LEU A 272 -7.33 16.15 -6.43
CA LEU A 272 -6.47 16.19 -7.62
C LEU A 272 -5.43 17.31 -7.49
N GLU A 273 -4.15 16.97 -7.51
CA GLU A 273 -3.08 17.99 -7.53
C GLU A 273 -3.13 18.79 -8.84
N VAL A 274 -3.44 20.08 -8.72
CA VAL A 274 -3.49 21.05 -9.83
C VAL A 274 -2.27 21.96 -9.84
N GLY A 275 -1.55 22.04 -8.72
CA GLY A 275 -0.30 22.75 -8.63
C GLY A 275 0.44 22.48 -7.34
N ARG A 276 1.66 22.98 -7.27
CA ARG A 276 2.52 22.84 -6.10
C ARG A 276 3.44 24.04 -5.93
N ILE A 277 3.77 24.34 -4.69
CA ILE A 277 4.67 25.43 -4.29
C ILE A 277 5.87 24.80 -3.59
N GLU A 278 7.06 24.95 -4.19
CA GLU A 278 8.31 24.41 -3.65
C GLU A 278 9.22 25.53 -3.13
N GLY A 279 9.89 25.27 -2.01
CA GLY A 279 10.95 26.14 -1.49
C GLY A 279 10.43 27.24 -0.56
N LEU A 280 11.13 27.41 0.56
CA LEU A 280 10.69 28.30 1.66
C LEU A 280 10.95 29.78 1.38
N VAL A 281 12.13 30.12 0.85
CA VAL A 281 12.59 31.51 0.70
C VAL A 281 12.28 32.08 -0.68
N SER A 282 12.43 31.28 -1.73
CA SER A 282 12.12 31.64 -3.11
C SER A 282 11.12 30.62 -3.66
N PRO A 283 9.82 30.84 -3.43
CA PRO A 283 8.80 29.87 -3.81
C PRO A 283 8.77 29.69 -5.33
N ARG A 284 8.85 28.44 -5.76
CA ARG A 284 8.72 28.03 -7.15
C ARG A 284 7.38 27.34 -7.30
N ILE A 285 6.51 27.94 -8.08
CA ILE A 285 5.15 27.45 -8.28
C ILE A 285 5.13 26.67 -9.60
N PHE A 286 4.51 25.50 -9.56
CA PHE A 286 4.27 24.66 -10.73
C PHE A 286 2.78 24.32 -10.78
N PHE A 287 2.22 24.21 -11.99
CA PHE A 287 0.83 23.86 -12.17
C PHE A 287 0.62 22.98 -13.40
N GLY A 288 -0.54 22.36 -13.47
CA GLY A 288 -0.87 21.39 -14.50
C GLY A 288 -0.80 19.97 -13.95
N LEU A 289 -1.05 19.02 -14.83
CA LEU A 289 -1.16 17.61 -14.49
C LEU A 289 0.10 16.84 -14.88
N GLU A 290 0.26 15.64 -14.35
CA GLU A 290 1.47 14.88 -14.59
C GLU A 290 1.74 14.68 -16.09
N GLY A 291 2.94 15.09 -16.49
CA GLY A 291 3.34 15.04 -17.88
C GLY A 291 3.09 16.31 -18.71
N GLU A 292 2.37 17.28 -18.16
CA GLU A 292 2.18 18.63 -18.72
C GLU A 292 2.38 19.72 -17.65
N ILE A 293 3.22 19.45 -16.66
CA ILE A 293 3.52 20.39 -15.57
C ILE A 293 4.34 21.56 -16.12
N ARG A 294 3.90 22.79 -15.82
CA ARG A 294 4.55 24.03 -16.22
C ARG A 294 4.96 24.81 -14.98
N ARG A 295 6.05 25.57 -15.10
CA ARG A 295 6.43 26.57 -14.10
C ARG A 295 5.48 27.77 -14.25
N PHE A 296 4.99 28.28 -13.14
CA PHE A 296 4.23 29.52 -13.12
C PHE A 296 5.16 30.71 -13.37
N GLU A 297 4.70 31.61 -14.24
CA GLU A 297 5.24 32.94 -14.51
C GLU A 297 4.06 33.92 -14.47
N GLU A 298 4.27 35.18 -14.10
CA GLU A 298 3.17 36.13 -13.88
C GLU A 298 2.35 36.36 -15.17
N GLU A 299 3.00 36.34 -16.33
CA GLU A 299 2.36 36.40 -17.65
C GLU A 299 1.42 35.21 -17.90
N GLY A 300 1.69 34.07 -17.26
CA GLY A 300 0.92 32.84 -17.34
C GLY A 300 -0.26 32.76 -16.37
N ARG A 301 -0.49 33.78 -15.54
CA ARG A 301 -1.50 33.78 -14.48
C ARG A 301 -2.91 33.48 -14.97
N GLU A 302 -3.35 34.09 -16.07
CA GLU A 302 -4.68 33.82 -16.64
C GLU A 302 -4.81 32.36 -17.11
N THR A 303 -3.74 31.80 -17.68
CA THR A 303 -3.73 30.39 -18.12
C THR A 303 -3.82 29.43 -16.93
N PHE A 304 -3.10 29.72 -15.84
CA PHE A 304 -3.20 28.96 -14.61
C PHE A 304 -4.63 28.99 -14.03
N LEU A 305 -5.23 30.18 -13.91
CA LEU A 305 -6.58 30.32 -13.37
C LEU A 305 -7.65 29.64 -14.25
N ARG A 306 -7.56 29.78 -15.59
CA ARG A 306 -8.45 29.06 -16.51
C ARG A 306 -8.35 27.55 -16.36
N PHE A 307 -7.14 27.02 -16.18
CA PHE A 307 -6.94 25.60 -15.91
C PHE A 307 -7.59 25.16 -14.59
N VAL A 308 -7.41 25.92 -13.51
CA VAL A 308 -8.05 25.63 -12.22
C VAL A 308 -9.58 25.68 -12.33
N ASP A 309 -10.13 26.69 -13.01
CA ASP A 309 -11.57 26.84 -13.23
C ASP A 309 -12.15 25.66 -14.04
N GLU A 310 -11.42 25.19 -15.06
CA GLU A 310 -11.81 24.01 -15.84
C GLU A 310 -11.84 22.74 -14.98
N VAL A 311 -10.82 22.53 -14.12
CA VAL A 311 -10.80 21.40 -13.19
C VAL A 311 -11.95 21.50 -12.18
N LEU A 312 -12.21 22.68 -11.62
CA LEU A 312 -13.31 22.91 -10.67
C LEU A 312 -14.68 22.59 -11.29
N ARG A 313 -14.90 23.03 -12.53
CA ARG A 313 -16.12 22.78 -13.30
C ARG A 313 -16.30 21.28 -13.60
N ILE A 314 -15.25 20.62 -14.08
CA ILE A 314 -15.34 19.22 -14.53
C ILE A 314 -15.34 18.24 -13.35
N ARG A 315 -14.52 18.45 -12.33
CA ARG A 315 -14.33 17.50 -11.21
C ARG A 315 -15.43 17.64 -10.17
N ALA A 316 -16.70 17.70 -10.56
CA ALA A 316 -17.85 17.90 -9.68
C ALA A 316 -18.70 16.63 -9.58
N ALA A 317 -19.39 16.42 -8.44
CA ALA A 317 -20.18 15.21 -8.22
C ALA A 317 -21.27 14.97 -9.29
N ARG A 318 -21.80 16.04 -9.90
CA ARG A 318 -22.77 15.98 -11.00
C ARG A 318 -22.19 16.53 -12.31
N SER A 319 -20.91 16.21 -12.57
CA SER A 319 -20.25 16.63 -13.80
C SER A 319 -21.01 16.16 -15.04
N ALA A 320 -21.13 17.05 -16.04
CA ALA A 320 -21.60 16.67 -17.37
C ALA A 320 -20.57 15.84 -18.15
N GLU A 321 -19.33 15.76 -17.66
CA GLU A 321 -18.20 15.12 -18.35
C GLU A 321 -17.52 14.06 -17.44
N PRO A 322 -18.23 13.02 -16.99
CA PRO A 322 -17.70 12.02 -16.04
C PRO A 322 -16.59 11.14 -16.64
N ASN A 323 -16.41 11.18 -17.97
CA ASN A 323 -15.34 10.47 -18.66
C ASN A 323 -14.06 11.29 -18.80
N HIS A 324 -14.11 12.60 -18.48
CA HIS A 324 -12.96 13.48 -18.59
C HIS A 324 -11.86 13.06 -17.60
N PRO A 325 -10.56 13.14 -17.99
CA PRO A 325 -9.45 12.81 -17.10
C PRO A 325 -9.53 13.53 -15.74
N TYR A 326 -9.82 14.83 -15.72
CA TYR A 326 -9.94 15.59 -14.47
C TYR A 326 -10.97 15.00 -13.49
N TYR A 327 -12.01 14.34 -14.00
CA TYR A 327 -13.01 13.66 -13.17
C TYR A 327 -12.49 12.33 -12.61
N ARG A 328 -11.88 11.49 -13.46
CA ARG A 328 -11.55 10.10 -13.11
C ARG A 328 -10.28 9.93 -12.30
N LEU A 329 -9.38 10.90 -12.35
CA LEU A 329 -8.04 10.75 -11.79
C LEU A 329 -7.99 10.93 -10.29
N GLN A 330 -7.07 10.20 -9.65
CA GLN A 330 -6.86 10.25 -8.20
C GLN A 330 -8.20 10.14 -7.44
N ALA A 331 -9.04 9.19 -7.86
CA ALA A 331 -10.39 9.07 -7.33
C ALA A 331 -10.38 8.73 -5.83
N GLU A 332 -9.41 7.93 -5.34
CA GLU A 332 -9.21 7.68 -3.91
C GLU A 332 -8.92 8.98 -3.14
N ARG A 333 -8.16 9.91 -3.74
CA ARG A 333 -7.95 11.26 -3.18
C ARG A 333 -9.19 12.13 -3.24
N TRP A 334 -10.07 11.93 -4.22
CA TRP A 334 -11.37 12.57 -4.19
C TRP A 334 -12.17 12.10 -2.98
N LEU A 335 -12.28 10.78 -2.78
CA LEU A 335 -12.97 10.22 -1.63
C LEU A 335 -12.38 10.76 -0.31
N GLU A 336 -11.06 10.77 -0.17
CA GLU A 336 -10.38 11.39 0.97
C GLU A 336 -10.84 12.84 1.18
N SER A 337 -10.79 13.66 0.13
CA SER A 337 -11.15 15.07 0.22
C SER A 337 -12.60 15.33 0.66
N LEU A 338 -13.51 14.38 0.42
CA LEU A 338 -14.89 14.44 0.90
C LEU A 338 -15.02 14.02 2.36
N LEU A 339 -14.24 13.03 2.78
CA LEU A 339 -14.26 12.49 4.14
C LEU A 339 -13.60 13.44 5.14
N ILE A 340 -12.48 14.07 4.78
CA ILE A 340 -11.78 14.98 5.69
C ILE A 340 -12.60 16.23 6.05
N GLN A 341 -13.62 16.57 5.25
CA GLN A 341 -14.54 17.66 5.55
C GLN A 341 -15.48 17.31 6.70
N ASP A 342 -15.89 16.04 6.79
CA ASP A 342 -16.80 15.55 7.83
C ASP A 342 -16.70 14.03 7.97
N LEU A 343 -15.85 13.58 8.90
CA LEU A 343 -15.70 12.16 9.22
C LEU A 343 -16.90 11.59 9.97
N THR A 344 -17.78 12.43 10.53
CA THR A 344 -18.96 11.97 11.27
C THR A 344 -19.96 11.24 10.38
N ARG A 345 -19.84 11.42 9.05
CA ARG A 345 -20.59 10.67 8.03
C ARG A 345 -20.23 9.19 7.97
N ILE A 346 -19.04 8.80 8.45
CA ILE A 346 -18.61 7.41 8.57
C ILE A 346 -19.00 6.86 9.93
N ASP A 347 -18.61 7.55 10.99
CA ASP A 347 -18.93 7.19 12.36
C ASP A 347 -19.11 8.48 13.18
N PRO A 348 -20.30 8.71 13.76
CA PRO A 348 -20.56 9.89 14.56
C PRO A 348 -19.56 10.09 15.69
N GLU A 349 -18.89 9.07 16.23
CA GLU A 349 -17.92 9.22 17.33
C GLU A 349 -16.58 9.84 16.91
N LEU A 350 -16.27 9.90 15.61
CA LEU A 350 -15.04 10.52 15.12
C LEU A 350 -15.04 12.03 15.36
N SER A 351 -13.89 12.57 15.75
CA SER A 351 -13.70 14.01 15.92
C SER A 351 -13.37 14.67 14.58
N SER A 352 -14.07 15.76 14.27
CA SER A 352 -13.73 16.62 13.13
C SER A 352 -12.61 17.61 13.47
N ASP A 353 -12.20 17.73 14.74
CA ASP A 353 -11.19 18.69 15.18
C ASP A 353 -9.77 18.23 14.83
N PHE A 354 -9.55 16.92 14.73
CA PHE A 354 -8.23 16.32 14.49
C PHE A 354 -8.30 15.32 13.34
N VAL A 355 -8.18 15.84 12.12
CA VAL A 355 -8.19 15.03 10.89
C VAL A 355 -6.86 15.22 10.17
N TYR A 356 -6.02 14.19 10.17
CA TYR A 356 -4.72 14.20 9.53
C TYR A 356 -4.74 13.32 8.28
N PRO A 357 -4.90 13.90 7.08
CA PRO A 357 -4.76 13.15 5.85
C PRO A 357 -3.29 12.88 5.51
N GLN A 358 -3.05 11.79 4.80
CA GLN A 358 -1.77 11.47 4.16
C GLN A 358 -0.58 11.47 5.11
N VAL A 359 -0.74 10.86 6.28
CA VAL A 359 0.30 10.83 7.31
C VAL A 359 1.42 9.86 6.92
N PRO A 360 2.64 10.34 6.61
CA PRO A 360 3.75 9.45 6.32
C PRO A 360 4.15 8.68 7.58
N ALA A 361 4.19 7.36 7.46
CA ALA A 361 4.55 6.45 8.54
C ALA A 361 5.70 5.53 8.12
N PHE A 362 6.68 5.37 9.00
CA PHE A 362 7.89 4.59 8.78
C PHE A 362 7.92 3.41 9.75
N SER A 363 8.30 2.23 9.26
CA SER A 363 8.46 1.02 10.08
C SER A 363 9.71 0.27 9.65
N GLY A 364 10.78 0.33 10.45
CA GLY A 364 12.10 -0.15 10.06
C GLY A 364 12.57 0.51 8.77
N SER A 365 12.65 -0.28 7.69
CA SER A 365 13.05 0.17 6.36
C SER A 365 11.83 0.48 5.46
N GLU A 366 10.62 0.10 5.89
CA GLU A 366 9.40 0.28 5.13
C GLU A 366 8.79 1.67 5.29
N ARG A 367 8.38 2.25 4.16
CA ARG A 367 7.72 3.56 4.11
C ARG A 367 6.29 3.37 3.62
N GLY A 368 5.32 3.88 4.38
CA GLY A 368 3.91 3.91 3.99
C GLY A 368 3.31 5.30 4.21
N VAL A 369 2.04 5.44 3.83
CA VAL A 369 1.27 6.66 4.05
C VAL A 369 -0.11 6.21 4.52
N ILE A 370 -0.46 6.60 5.74
CA ILE A 370 -1.79 6.39 6.29
C ILE A 370 -2.72 7.36 5.58
N ASP A 371 -3.84 6.87 5.03
CA ASP A 371 -4.78 7.73 4.33
C ASP A 371 -5.36 8.78 5.26
N ILE A 372 -6.00 8.38 6.37
CA ILE A 372 -6.47 9.33 7.39
C ILE A 372 -6.17 8.79 8.79
N LEU A 373 -5.53 9.63 9.60
CA LEU A 373 -5.33 9.43 11.03
C LEU A 373 -6.18 10.45 11.80
N THR A 374 -6.95 9.98 12.78
CA THR A 374 -7.83 10.82 13.60
C THR A 374 -7.99 10.24 15.01
N ALA A 375 -8.85 10.86 15.82
CA ALA A 375 -9.28 10.35 17.10
C ALA A 375 -10.81 10.51 17.24
N THR A 376 -11.42 9.64 18.03
CA THR A 376 -12.79 9.80 18.50
C THR A 376 -12.91 10.99 19.46
N ARG A 377 -14.13 11.46 19.72
CA ARG A 377 -14.40 12.52 20.72
C ARG A 377 -13.95 12.15 22.14
N THR A 378 -13.74 10.86 22.44
CA THR A 378 -13.21 10.39 23.71
C THR A 378 -11.69 10.17 23.68
N GLY A 379 -10.99 10.65 22.65
CA GLY A 379 -9.53 10.55 22.55
C GLY A 379 -9.00 9.20 22.07
N ARG A 380 -9.85 8.22 21.71
CA ARG A 380 -9.39 6.95 21.14
C ARG A 380 -8.97 7.14 19.70
N LEU A 381 -7.72 6.78 19.36
CA LEU A 381 -7.17 6.90 18.00
C LEU A 381 -7.96 6.07 16.98
N ALA A 382 -7.97 6.52 15.73
CA ALA A 382 -8.57 5.83 14.61
C ALA A 382 -7.75 5.99 13.33
N VAL A 383 -7.63 4.89 12.59
CA VAL A 383 -6.99 4.81 11.27
C VAL A 383 -8.08 4.49 10.25
N LEU A 384 -8.15 5.27 9.17
CA LEU A 384 -9.03 4.98 8.05
C LEU A 384 -8.16 4.68 6.83
N GLU A 385 -8.42 3.54 6.20
CA GLU A 385 -7.81 3.13 4.94
C GLU A 385 -8.86 3.17 3.84
N LEU A 386 -8.57 3.88 2.74
CA LEU A 386 -9.56 4.15 1.69
C LEU A 386 -9.25 3.30 0.45
N LYS A 387 -10.30 2.73 -0.16
CA LYS A 387 -10.15 1.98 -1.40
C LYS A 387 -11.34 2.11 -2.32
N LEU A 388 -11.11 2.41 -3.60
CA LEU A 388 -12.19 2.50 -4.60
C LEU A 388 -12.38 1.25 -5.45
N ASP A 389 -11.38 0.37 -5.49
CA ASP A 389 -11.42 -0.89 -6.23
C ASP A 389 -11.23 -2.07 -5.28
N GLU A 390 -11.77 -3.22 -5.65
CA GLU A 390 -11.65 -4.44 -4.86
C GLU A 390 -10.17 -4.83 -4.70
N GLN A 391 -9.75 -4.94 -3.44
CA GLN A 391 -8.37 -5.30 -3.10
C GLN A 391 -8.37 -6.30 -1.94
N ILE A 392 -7.97 -7.54 -2.25
CA ILE A 392 -7.97 -8.67 -1.31
C ILE A 392 -7.11 -8.44 -0.06
N ASN A 393 -6.02 -7.68 -0.16
CA ASN A 393 -5.12 -7.40 0.95
C ASN A 393 -5.44 -6.07 1.67
N LEU A 394 -6.54 -5.39 1.35
CA LEU A 394 -6.95 -4.15 2.02
C LEU A 394 -6.97 -4.29 3.55
N PRO A 395 -7.50 -5.39 4.15
CA PRO A 395 -7.44 -5.58 5.59
C PRO A 395 -6.01 -5.62 6.14
N MET A 396 -5.07 -6.27 5.43
CA MET A 396 -3.67 -6.36 5.86
C MET A 396 -2.96 -5.02 5.75
N GLN A 397 -3.24 -4.24 4.70
CA GLN A 397 -2.72 -2.89 4.54
C GLN A 397 -3.21 -1.97 5.67
N GLY A 398 -4.51 -2.00 5.97
CA GLY A 398 -5.06 -1.25 7.10
C GLY A 398 -4.49 -1.71 8.45
N LEU A 399 -4.28 -3.02 8.63
CA LEU A 399 -3.71 -3.59 9.85
C LEU A 399 -2.25 -3.13 10.06
N ASP A 400 -1.45 -3.04 9.01
CA ASP A 400 -0.07 -2.55 9.09
C ASP A 400 -0.03 -1.11 9.62
N TYR A 401 -0.94 -0.24 9.15
CA TYR A 401 -1.05 1.13 9.67
C TYR A 401 -1.59 1.19 11.08
N TRP A 402 -2.58 0.35 11.40
CA TRP A 402 -3.12 0.22 12.75
C TRP A 402 -2.04 -0.19 13.76
N LEU A 403 -1.20 -1.18 13.41
CA LEU A 403 -0.08 -1.65 14.24
C LEU A 403 0.90 -0.52 14.53
N ARG A 404 1.30 0.24 13.50
CA ARG A 404 2.20 1.39 13.66
C ARG A 404 1.62 2.43 14.61
N VAL A 405 0.35 2.80 14.43
CA VAL A 405 -0.35 3.75 15.28
C VAL A 405 -0.48 3.22 16.71
N LYS A 406 -0.76 1.93 16.89
CA LYS A 406 -0.82 1.30 18.20
C LYS A 406 0.54 1.36 18.92
N TRP A 407 1.64 0.99 18.27
CA TRP A 407 2.97 1.04 18.89
C TRP A 407 3.37 2.47 19.30
N LEU A 408 3.08 3.46 18.45
CA LEU A 408 3.30 4.87 18.78
C LEU A 408 2.43 5.35 19.95
N ALA A 409 1.20 4.83 20.06
CA ALA A 409 0.29 5.15 21.16
C ALA A 409 0.79 4.53 22.48
N ASP A 410 1.18 3.25 22.46
CA ASP A 410 1.75 2.55 23.62
C ASP A 410 3.01 3.26 24.14
N ARG A 411 3.82 3.82 23.22
CA ARG A 411 5.04 4.59 23.52
C ARG A 411 4.80 6.08 23.81
N LYS A 412 3.55 6.56 23.69
CA LYS A 412 3.14 7.97 23.90
C LYS A 412 3.84 9.00 23.00
N GLN A 413 4.18 8.64 21.77
CA GLN A 413 5.03 9.46 20.88
C GLN A 413 4.28 10.42 19.96
N PHE A 414 2.93 10.39 19.90
CA PHE A 414 2.16 11.28 19.02
C PHE A 414 2.42 12.77 19.27
N GLY A 415 2.54 13.17 20.54
CA GLY A 415 2.83 14.56 20.92
C GLY A 415 4.22 15.02 20.47
N GLU A 416 5.22 14.14 20.50
CA GLU A 416 6.59 14.42 20.03
C GLU A 416 6.62 14.73 18.52
N TYR A 417 5.79 14.04 17.76
CA TYR A 417 5.61 14.28 16.32
C TYR A 417 4.63 15.43 16.02
N GLY A 418 4.01 16.03 17.03
CA GLY A 418 3.13 17.18 16.90
C GLY A 418 1.68 16.86 16.51
N TYR A 419 1.24 15.62 16.70
CA TYR A 419 -0.15 15.21 16.47
C TYR A 419 -0.98 15.33 17.75
N PHE A 420 -2.28 15.61 17.58
CA PHE A 420 -3.28 15.72 18.65
C PHE A 420 -2.90 16.70 19.79
N PRO A 421 -2.49 17.95 19.48
CA PRO A 421 -2.10 18.91 20.51
C PRO A 421 -3.25 19.21 21.47
N GLY A 422 -2.98 19.11 22.78
CA GLY A 422 -3.98 19.39 23.82
C GLY A 422 -5.06 18.31 24.01
N VAL A 423 -4.94 17.17 23.32
CA VAL A 423 -5.87 16.04 23.47
C VAL A 423 -5.28 15.01 24.43
N GLU A 424 -6.07 14.60 25.40
CA GLU A 424 -5.77 13.40 26.18
C GLU A 424 -6.15 12.16 25.37
N LEU A 425 -5.15 11.50 24.79
CA LEU A 425 -5.38 10.26 24.03
C LEU A 425 -5.73 9.12 24.98
N ALA A 426 -6.84 8.43 24.68
CA ALA A 426 -7.32 7.33 25.49
C ALA A 426 -6.33 6.15 25.45
N PRO A 427 -6.09 5.46 26.57
CA PRO A 427 -5.23 4.27 26.64
C PRO A 427 -5.98 3.03 26.11
N ALA A 428 -6.51 3.12 24.89
CA ALA A 428 -7.26 2.06 24.22
C ALA A 428 -6.65 1.76 22.85
N PRO A 429 -6.67 0.51 22.36
CA PRO A 429 -6.20 0.19 21.02
C PRO A 429 -6.93 1.03 19.97
N PRO A 430 -6.25 1.49 18.91
CA PRO A 430 -6.89 2.30 17.87
C PRO A 430 -8.10 1.58 17.25
N ARG A 431 -8.98 2.32 16.58
CA ARG A 431 -9.96 1.73 15.65
C ARG A 431 -9.37 1.68 14.25
N LEU A 432 -9.72 0.64 13.48
CA LEU A 432 -9.41 0.54 12.06
C LEU A 432 -10.73 0.59 11.29
N TYR A 433 -10.84 1.54 10.36
CA TYR A 433 -11.95 1.65 9.43
C TYR A 433 -11.41 1.34 8.02
N LEU A 434 -12.02 0.36 7.36
CA LEU A 434 -11.80 0.12 5.95
C LEU A 434 -12.97 0.78 5.21
N VAL A 435 -12.68 1.78 4.38
CA VAL A 435 -13.72 2.57 3.72
C VAL A 435 -13.65 2.34 2.22
N SER A 436 -14.71 1.77 1.67
CA SER A 436 -14.86 1.52 0.24
C SER A 436 -16.30 1.76 -0.20
N PRO A 437 -16.56 2.08 -1.49
CA PRO A 437 -17.91 2.03 -2.03
C PRO A 437 -18.53 0.64 -1.81
N GLY A 438 -19.82 0.56 -1.45
CA GLY A 438 -20.43 -0.68 -0.97
C GLY A 438 -20.29 -1.92 -1.87
N PHE A 439 -20.17 -1.76 -3.19
CA PHE A 439 -19.98 -2.85 -4.15
C PHE A 439 -18.52 -3.05 -4.58
N ARG A 440 -17.55 -2.51 -3.83
CA ARG A 440 -16.12 -2.53 -4.13
C ARG A 440 -15.27 -3.14 -3.01
N PHE A 441 -15.91 -3.68 -1.98
CA PHE A 441 -15.24 -4.62 -1.10
C PHE A 441 -15.03 -5.94 -1.83
N HIS A 442 -13.84 -6.51 -1.68
CA HIS A 442 -13.59 -7.86 -2.17
C HIS A 442 -14.46 -8.84 -1.37
N SER A 443 -15.01 -9.87 -2.02
CA SER A 443 -15.96 -10.82 -1.38
C SER A 443 -15.41 -11.53 -0.14
N SER A 444 -14.08 -11.62 -0.03
CA SER A 444 -13.41 -12.20 1.14
C SER A 444 -13.13 -11.21 2.27
N THR A 445 -13.48 -9.92 2.15
CA THR A 445 -13.14 -8.92 3.18
C THR A 445 -13.78 -9.26 4.53
N ASP A 446 -14.98 -9.84 4.56
CA ASP A 446 -15.60 -10.27 5.82
C ASP A 446 -14.95 -11.54 6.42
N GLN A 447 -14.19 -12.29 5.63
CA GLN A 447 -13.53 -13.54 6.02
C GLN A 447 -12.10 -13.32 6.57
N VAL A 448 -11.49 -12.19 6.24
CA VAL A 448 -10.07 -11.85 6.49
C VAL A 448 -9.99 -10.73 7.50
#